data_AF-A0A926Z7N9-F1
#
_entry.id   AF-A0A926Z7N9-F1
#
_cell.length_a   1.000
_cell.length_b   1.000
_cell.length_c   1.000
_cell.angle_alpha   90.00
_cell.angle_beta   90.00
_cell.angle_gamma   90.00
#
_symmetry.space_group_name_H-M   'P 1'
#
loop_
_entity.id
_entity.type
_entity.pdbx_description
1 polymer ?
#
loop_
_entity_poly.entity_id
_entity_poly.type
_entity_poly.pdbx_seq_one_letter_code
_entity_poly.pdbx_strand_id
1 'polypeptide(L)' 'MTTYTINLDPIVKLTREKFYELCAANPELKLERNANGELVIMSPIGGETSAWNSDLNTDLNIFLTK' A
#
# COMPACT_ATOMS: atom_id res chain seq x y z
N MET A 1 -2.92 -12.49 -4.25
CA MET A 1 -2.84 -11.27 -3.43
C MET A 1 -4.17 -11.10 -2.72
N THR A 2 -4.20 -11.10 -1.40
CA THR A 2 -5.41 -10.82 -0.62
C THR A 2 -5.37 -9.39 -0.12
N THR A 3 -6.45 -8.67 -0.35
CA THR A 3 -6.65 -7.29 0.09
C THR A 3 -7.85 -7.25 1.02
N TYR A 4 -7.67 -6.63 2.17
CA TYR A 4 -8.75 -6.41 3.14
C TYR A 4 -9.02 -4.92 3.28
N THR A 5 -10.29 -4.55 3.20
CA THR A 5 -10.75 -3.18 3.45
C THR A 5 -11.53 -3.16 4.75
N ILE A 6 -11.14 -2.26 5.66
CA ILE A 6 -11.74 -2.12 6.98
C ILE A 6 -12.28 -0.70 7.11
N ASN A 7 -13.59 -0.60 7.38
CA ASN A 7 -14.20 0.67 7.76
C ASN A 7 -13.99 0.92 9.26
N LEU A 8 -13.18 1.92 9.57
CA LEU A 8 -12.87 2.30 10.96
C LEU A 8 -13.82 3.37 11.52
N ASP A 9 -14.69 3.96 10.70
CA ASP A 9 -15.62 5.02 11.11
C ASP A 9 -16.45 4.72 12.37
N PRO A 10 -16.92 3.48 12.61
CA PRO A 10 -17.68 3.17 13.83
C PRO A 10 -16.89 3.34 15.13
N ILE A 11 -15.55 3.35 15.08
CA ILE A 11 -14.68 3.37 16.25
C ILE A 11 -13.82 4.64 16.26
N VAL A 12 -13.26 5.01 15.11
CA VAL A 12 -12.35 6.15 14.99
C VAL A 12 -12.32 6.67 13.56
N LYS A 13 -12.35 8.00 13.40
CA LYS A 13 -12.06 8.60 12.10
C LYS A 13 -10.57 8.49 11.80
N LEU A 14 -10.24 7.76 10.74
CA LEU A 14 -8.87 7.64 10.26
C LEU A 14 -8.42 8.96 9.61
N THR A 15 -7.89 9.89 10.42
CA THR A 15 -7.26 11.11 9.93
C THR A 15 -5.87 10.81 9.33
N ARG A 16 -5.27 11.79 8.65
CA ARG A 16 -3.93 11.63 8.08
C ARG A 16 -2.88 11.35 9.14
N GLU A 17 -2.98 12.03 10.29
CA GLU A 17 -2.04 11.90 11.41
C GLU A 17 -2.17 10.51 12.06
N LYS A 18 -3.40 10.03 12.27
CA LYS A 18 -3.65 8.69 12.83
C LYS A 18 -3.26 7.58 11.87
N PHE A 19 -3.47 7.78 10.57
CA PHE A 19 -2.96 6.87 9.57
C PHE A 19 -1.43 6.80 9.60
N TYR A 20 -0.75 7.94 9.74
CA TYR A 20 0.71 7.97 9.83
C TYR A 20 1.24 7.26 11.08
N GLU A 21 0.64 7.52 12.26
CA GLU A 21 0.95 6.78 13.50
C GLU A 21 0.75 5.27 13.34
N LEU A 22 -0.34 4.86 12.68
CA LEU A 22 -0.63 3.46 12.42
C LEU A 22 0.42 2.80 11.52
N CYS A 23 0.86 3.49 10.46
CA CYS A 23 1.95 3.02 9.60
C CYS A 23 3.28 2.92 10.37
N ALA A 24 3.59 3.92 11.20
CA ALA A 24 4.81 3.90 12.00
C ALA A 24 4.83 2.76 13.04
N ALA A 25 3.66 2.42 13.59
CA ALA A 25 3.51 1.30 14.52
C ALA A 25 3.59 -0.07 13.83
N ASN A 26 3.34 -0.15 12.52
CA ASN A 26 3.31 -1.40 11.75
C ASN A 26 4.17 -1.31 10.48
N PRO A 27 5.49 -1.14 10.60
CA PRO A 27 6.37 -0.85 9.47
C PRO A 27 6.45 -1.99 8.43
N GLU A 28 6.21 -3.22 8.85
CA GLU A 28 6.24 -4.40 7.98
C GLU A 28 4.94 -4.56 7.15
N LEU A 29 3.87 -3.82 7.49
CA LEU A 29 2.58 -3.94 6.80
C LEU A 29 2.45 -2.89 5.70
N LYS A 30 1.91 -3.31 4.55
CA LYS A 30 1.49 -2.40 3.49
C LYS A 30 0.08 -1.89 3.78
N LEU A 31 0.03 -0.73 4.43
CA LEU A 31 -1.21 -0.03 4.79
C LEU A 31 -1.47 1.11 3.79
N GLU A 32 -2.72 1.23 3.34
CA GLU A 32 -3.19 2.30 2.48
C GLU A 32 -4.49 2.89 3.03
N ARG A 33 -4.78 4.16 2.68
CA ARG A 33 -6.03 4.82 2.99
C ARG A 33 -6.70 5.26 1.69
N ASN A 34 -7.90 4.75 1.43
CA ASN A 34 -8.60 5.07 0.19
C ASN A 34 -9.32 6.44 0.27
N ALA A 35 -9.94 6.85 -0.84
CA ALA A 35 -10.66 8.12 -0.93
C ALA A 35 -11.89 8.20 0.00
N ASN A 36 -12.46 7.07 0.40
CA ASN A 36 -13.57 6.99 1.35
C ASN A 36 -13.09 7.10 2.81
N GLY A 37 -11.77 7.08 3.05
CA GLY A 37 -11.18 7.12 4.38
C GLY A 37 -11.05 5.76 5.07
N GLU A 38 -11.25 4.67 4.33
CA GLU A 38 -11.15 3.30 4.83
C GLU A 38 -9.69 2.82 4.83
N LEU A 39 -9.36 1.91 5.75
CA LEU A 39 -8.05 1.28 5.83
C LEU A 39 -8.00 0.09 4.87
N VAL A 40 -7.01 0.07 3.99
CA VAL A 40 -6.73 -1.03 3.07
C VAL A 40 -5.44 -1.71 3.52
N ILE A 41 -5.51 -3.02 3.76
CA ILE A 41 -4.36 -3.85 4.13
C ILE A 41 -4.04 -4.76 2.95
N MET A 42 -2.84 -4.60 2.38
CA MET A 42 -2.36 -5.49 1.32
C MET A 42 -1.39 -6.53 1.88
N SER A 43 -1.61 -7.78 1.49
CA SER A 43 -0.64 -8.85 1.68
C SER A 43 0.64 -8.56 0.88
N PRO A 44 1.84 -8.91 1.38
CA PRO A 44 3.08 -8.74 0.63
C PRO A 44 3.01 -9.38 -0.76
N ILE A 45 3.65 -8.71 -1.70
CA ILE A 45 3.73 -9.15 -3.10
C ILE A 45 4.71 -10.32 -3.15
N GLY A 46 4.28 -11.48 -3.64
CA GLY A 46 5.12 -12.68 -3.79
C GLY A 46 6.22 -12.51 -4.85
N GLY A 47 7.20 -13.41 -4.86
CA GLY A 47 8.42 -13.31 -5.69
C GLY A 47 8.16 -13.17 -7.21
N GLU A 48 7.18 -13.89 -7.76
CA GLU A 48 6.84 -13.81 -9.18
C GLU A 48 6.31 -12.42 -9.58
N THR A 49 5.41 -11.85 -8.79
CA THR A 49 4.88 -10.50 -9.04
C THR A 49 5.95 -9.43 -8.82
N SER A 50 6.92 -9.66 -7.91
CA SER A 50 8.07 -8.76 -7.75
C SER A 50 8.97 -8.74 -8.99
N ALA A 51 9.16 -9.87 -9.66
CA ALA A 51 9.98 -9.96 -10.88
C ALA A 51 9.36 -9.13 -12.02
N TRP A 52 8.05 -9.27 -12.25
CA TRP A 52 7.35 -8.47 -13.26
C TRP A 52 7.39 -6.97 -12.96
N ASN A 53 7.28 -6.57 -11.69
CA ASN A 53 7.44 -5.16 -11.32
C ASN A 53 8.87 -4.65 -11.59
N SER A 54 9.88 -5.51 -11.43
CA SER A 54 11.27 -5.16 -11.74
C SER A 54 11.49 -4.94 -13.24
N ASP A 55 10.87 -5.77 -14.08
CA ASP A 55 10.93 -5.64 -15.55
C ASP A 55 10.27 -4.32 -15.99
N LEU A 56 9.06 -4.03 -15.52
CA LEU A 56 8.37 -2.76 -15.81
C LEU A 56 9.17 -1.54 -15.37
N ASN A 57 9.81 -1.59 -14.20
CA ASN A 57 10.65 -0.51 -13.71
C ASN A 57 11.90 -0.31 -14.59
N THR A 58 12.46 -1.42 -15.10
CA THR A 58 13.60 -1.39 -16.03
C THR A 58 13.19 -0.77 -17.37
N ASP A 59 12.07 -1.18 -17.93
CA ASP A 59 11.54 -0.64 -19.19
C ASP A 59 11.27 0.87 -19.09
N LEU A 60 10.65 1.31 -17.99
CA LEU A 60 10.40 2.73 -17.74
C LEU A 60 11.71 3.52 -17.63
N ASN A 61 12.71 2.97 -16.94
CA ASN A 61 14.01 3.63 -16.78
C ASN A 61 14.73 3.78 -18.14
N ILE A 62 14.72 2.73 -18.97
CA ILE A 62 15.27 2.77 -20.33
C ILE A 62 14.54 3.82 -21.19
N PHE A 63 13.22 3.92 -21.07
CA PHE A 63 12.44 4.93 -21.80
C PHE A 63 12.80 6.37 -21.40
N LEU A 64 13.03 6.62 -20.11
CA LEU A 64 13.37 7.95 -19.59
C LEU A 64 14.83 8.37 -19.84
N THR A 65 15.71 7.42 -20.14
CA THR A 65 17.16 7.68 -20.34
C THR A 65 17.60 7.70 -21.81
N LYS A 66 16.66 7.54 -22.75
CA LYS A 66 16.85 7.71 -24.19
C LYS A 66 16.19 9.00 -24.69
#